data_AF-A0A2N1N7T9-F1
#
_entry.id   AF-A0A2N1N7T9-F1
#
_cell.length_a   1.000
_cell.length_b   1.000
_cell.length_c   1.000
_cell.angle_alpha   90.00
_cell.angle_beta   90.00
_cell.angle_gamma   90.00
#
_symmetry.space_group_name_H-M   'P 1'
#
loop_
_entity.id
_entity.type
_entity.pdbx_description
1 polymer ?
#
loop_
_entity_poly.entity_id
_entity_poly.type
_entity_poly.pdbx_seq_one_letter_code
_entity_poly.pdbx_strand_id
1 'polypeptide(L)'
;FREGQMEAIITYLGGKDTFVSMKTGGGKTLCYALSAICFEGLTIVFSPLKALMDDQKVRAYLFIQYYILYLQISIQEKIFEEIACGLIKILFVTPEKLASNEGFCRFITQLYEQRKVHFVIDEAHC
;
A
#
# COMPACT_ATOMS: atom_id res chain seq x y z
N PHE A 1 9.83 -16.11 -9.64
CA PHE A 1 8.41 -15.75 -9.57
C PHE A 1 7.58 -17.00 -9.74
N ARG A 2 6.49 -17.15 -8.97
CA ARG A 2 5.43 -18.14 -9.26
C ARG A 2 4.60 -17.66 -10.45
N GLU A 3 3.83 -18.57 -11.03
CA GLU A 3 2.93 -18.28 -12.14
C GLU A 3 2.04 -17.05 -11.87
N GLY A 4 1.97 -16.13 -12.83
CA GLY A 4 1.16 -14.92 -12.76
C GLY A 4 1.75 -13.76 -11.93
N GLN A 5 2.79 -13.99 -11.12
CA GLN A 5 3.36 -12.93 -10.28
C GLN A 5 4.10 -11.88 -11.10
N MET A 6 4.92 -12.32 -12.06
CA MET A 6 5.75 -11.42 -12.84
C MET A 6 4.90 -10.57 -13.77
N GLU A 7 3.88 -11.19 -14.38
CA GLU A 7 2.89 -10.54 -15.23
C GLU A 7 2.15 -9.47 -14.44
N ALA A 8 1.66 -9.79 -13.24
CA ALA A 8 0.97 -8.83 -12.38
C ALA A 8 1.85 -7.63 -11.98
N ILE A 9 3.14 -7.88 -11.72
CA ILE A 9 4.09 -6.83 -11.35
C ILE A 9 4.36 -5.92 -12.56
N ILE A 10 4.61 -6.50 -13.74
CA ILE A 10 4.89 -5.75 -14.95
C ILE A 10 3.68 -4.92 -15.38
N THR A 11 2.46 -5.47 -15.32
CA THR A 11 1.25 -4.72 -15.67
C THR A 11 1.01 -3.56 -14.70
N TYR A 12 1.20 -3.80 -13.40
CA TYR A 12 1.14 -2.75 -12.38
C TYR A 12 2.15 -1.63 -12.63
N LEU A 13 3.42 -1.98 -12.87
CA LEU A 13 4.48 -1.00 -13.13
C LEU A 13 4.28 -0.26 -14.47
N GLY A 14 3.60 -0.90 -15.42
CA GLY A 14 3.14 -0.29 -16.65
C GLY A 14 1.95 0.65 -16.50
N GLY A 15 1.46 0.88 -15.28
CA GLY A 15 0.32 1.76 -14.99
C GLY A 15 -1.03 1.20 -15.48
N LYS A 16 -1.14 -0.12 -15.63
CA LYS A 16 -2.38 -0.78 -16.05
C LYS A 16 -3.16 -1.27 -14.84
N ASP A 17 -4.48 -1.08 -14.89
CA ASP A 17 -5.40 -1.71 -13.94
C ASP A 17 -5.24 -3.22 -14.01
N THR A 18 -4.89 -3.82 -12.87
CA THR A 18 -4.50 -5.23 -12.79
C THR A 18 -5.33 -5.93 -11.72
N PHE A 19 -6.13 -6.91 -12.13
CA PHE A 19 -6.85 -7.80 -11.22
C PHE A 19 -6.04 -9.09 -11.02
N VAL A 20 -5.74 -9.43 -9.77
CA VAL A 20 -4.93 -10.61 -9.42
C VAL A 20 -5.79 -11.62 -8.69
N SER A 21 -6.17 -12.69 -9.40
CA SER A 21 -6.86 -13.84 -8.81
C SER A 21 -5.87 -14.96 -8.54
N MET A 22 -5.45 -15.11 -7.28
CA MET A 22 -4.57 -16.19 -6.83
C MET A 22 -5.14 -16.83 -5.57
N LYS A 23 -4.95 -18.15 -5.45
CA LYS A 23 -5.28 -18.92 -4.23
C LYS A 23 -4.54 -18.33 -3.02
N THR A 24 -5.11 -18.49 -1.82
CA THR A 24 -4.44 -18.15 -0.56
C THR A 24 -3.08 -18.84 -0.48
N GLY A 25 -2.06 -18.11 -0.01
CA GLY A 25 -0.67 -18.58 -0.02
C GLY A 25 0.01 -18.53 -1.39
N GLY A 26 -0.68 -18.12 -2.46
CA GLY A 26 -0.14 -17.96 -3.82
C GLY A 26 0.89 -16.85 -3.97
N GLY A 27 0.98 -15.93 -2.99
CA GLY A 27 2.00 -14.87 -2.93
C GLY A 27 1.52 -13.51 -3.44
N LYS A 28 0.23 -13.19 -3.31
CA LYS A 28 -0.36 -11.87 -3.66
C LYS A 28 0.37 -10.71 -2.98
N THR A 29 0.73 -10.88 -1.69
CA THR A 29 1.52 -9.90 -0.93
C THR A 29 2.87 -9.57 -1.57
N LEU A 30 3.56 -10.57 -2.13
CA LEU A 30 4.82 -10.33 -2.83
C LEU A 30 4.59 -9.48 -4.08
N CYS A 31 3.49 -9.72 -4.81
CA CYS A 31 3.17 -8.98 -6.03
C CYS A 31 3.01 -7.49 -5.72
N TYR A 32 2.09 -7.11 -4.82
CA TYR A 32 1.88 -5.69 -4.53
C TYR A 32 3.06 -5.06 -3.78
N ALA A 33 3.77 -5.81 -2.92
CA ALA A 33 4.93 -5.26 -2.22
C ALA A 33 6.07 -4.95 -3.20
N LEU A 34 6.47 -5.91 -4.05
CA LEU A 34 7.56 -5.69 -5.01
C LEU A 34 7.19 -4.62 -6.04
N SER A 35 5.95 -4.66 -6.54
CA SER A 35 5.38 -3.61 -7.38
C SER A 35 5.53 -2.21 -6.78
N ALA A 36 5.15 -2.06 -5.51
CA ALA A 36 5.21 -0.77 -4.83
C ALA A 36 6.63 -0.27 -4.58
N ILE A 37 7.59 -1.18 -4.37
CA ILE A 37 9.00 -0.88 -4.18
C ILE A 37 9.63 -0.37 -5.48
N CYS A 38 9.32 -1.05 -6.58
CA CYS A 38 9.80 -0.69 -7.91
C CYS A 38 9.08 0.54 -8.49
N PHE A 39 7.97 0.96 -7.89
CA PHE A 39 7.20 2.12 -8.34
C PHE A 39 7.84 3.45 -7.92
N GLU A 40 7.92 4.37 -8.88
CA GLU A 40 8.39 5.75 -8.66
C GLU A 40 7.28 6.64 -8.11
N GLY A 41 6.74 6.27 -6.94
CA GLY A 41 5.66 6.99 -6.29
C GLY A 41 5.29 6.36 -4.96
N LEU A 42 4.07 6.64 -4.51
CA LEU A 42 3.47 6.05 -3.32
C LEU A 42 2.47 4.98 -3.72
N THR A 43 2.51 3.83 -3.04
CA THR A 43 1.46 2.83 -3.13
C THR A 43 0.62 2.81 -1.87
N ILE A 44 -0.69 2.94 -2.02
CA ILE A 44 -1.64 2.88 -0.90
C ILE A 44 -2.37 1.54 -0.96
N VAL A 45 -2.22 0.73 0.07
CA VAL A 45 -2.82 -0.60 0.18
C VAL A 45 -4.00 -0.54 1.14
N PHE A 46 -5.21 -0.77 0.64
CA PHE A 46 -6.41 -0.96 1.43
C PHE A 46 -6.57 -2.43 1.80
N SER A 47 -6.61 -2.76 3.09
CA SER A 47 -6.79 -4.14 3.55
C SER A 47 -7.73 -4.19 4.77
N PRO A 48 -8.70 -5.14 4.81
CA PRO A 48 -9.68 -5.25 5.90
C PRO A 48 -9.12 -5.91 7.18
N LEU A 49 -7.98 -6.60 7.11
CA LEU A 49 -7.49 -7.43 8.22
C LEU A 49 -6.43 -6.72 9.06
N LYS A 50 -6.85 -6.20 10.23
CA LYS A 50 -5.96 -5.93 11.38
C LYS A 50 -5.06 -7.12 11.71
N ALA A 51 -5.54 -8.34 11.48
CA ALA A 51 -4.79 -9.58 11.75
C ALA A 51 -3.56 -9.77 10.85
N LEU A 52 -3.58 -9.28 9.61
CA LEU A 52 -2.37 -9.28 8.79
C LEU A 52 -1.37 -8.26 9.35
N MET A 53 -1.85 -7.11 9.82
CA MET A 53 -1.04 -5.99 10.35
C MET A 53 -0.32 -6.33 11.67
N ASP A 54 -0.89 -7.17 12.53
CA ASP A 54 -0.19 -7.69 13.72
C ASP A 54 0.82 -8.80 13.36
N ASP A 55 0.51 -9.62 12.34
CA ASP A 55 1.44 -10.60 11.77
C ASP A 55 2.50 -9.94 10.84
N GLN A 56 2.38 -8.64 10.54
CA GLN A 56 3.37 -7.88 9.76
C GLN A 56 4.64 -7.55 10.56
N LYS A 57 4.71 -7.90 11.85
CA LYS A 57 6.00 -8.07 12.53
C LYS A 57 6.88 -9.16 11.89
N VAL A 58 6.33 -10.06 11.07
CA VAL A 58 7.05 -11.23 10.54
C VAL A 58 7.97 -10.93 9.36
N ARG A 59 7.93 -9.76 8.70
CA ARG A 59 8.86 -9.48 7.57
C ARG A 59 9.52 -8.10 7.61
N ALA A 60 10.27 -7.87 8.67
CA ALA A 60 11.44 -6.99 8.72
C ALA A 60 12.57 -7.37 7.69
N TYR A 61 12.25 -8.01 6.56
CA TYR A 61 13.19 -8.64 5.62
C TYR A 61 13.32 -7.96 4.25
N LEU A 62 12.62 -6.84 4.02
CA LEU A 62 12.92 -5.95 2.90
C LEU A 62 13.29 -4.61 3.52
N PHE A 63 14.56 -4.22 3.37
CA PHE A 63 15.21 -2.97 3.79
C PHE A 63 14.51 -1.73 3.22
N ILE A 64 13.26 -1.50 3.63
CA ILE A 64 12.37 -0.48 3.12
C ILE A 64 11.62 0.02 4.33
N GLN A 65 11.61 1.34 4.51
CA GLN A 65 11.09 2.00 5.69
C GLN A 65 9.56 1.85 5.70
N TYR A 66 9.09 0.72 6.23
CA TYR A 66 7.68 0.41 6.42
C TYR A 66 7.21 1.07 7.72
N TYR A 67 6.40 2.12 7.61
CA TYR A 67 5.57 2.59 8.72
C TYR A 67 4.16 2.02 8.52
N ILE A 68 3.86 0.91 9.21
CA ILE A 68 2.51 0.39 9.36
C ILE A 68 1.80 1.31 10.36
N LEU A 69 0.79 2.02 9.91
CA LEU A 69 0.21 3.08 10.71
C LEU A 69 -1.12 2.73 11.35
N TYR A 70 -1.08 2.52 12.66
CA TYR A 70 -2.22 2.76 13.53
C TYR A 70 -2.23 4.26 13.88
N LEU A 71 -3.01 5.06 13.15
CA LEU A 71 -3.08 6.51 13.37
C LEU A 71 -3.63 6.84 14.78
N GLN A 72 -2.74 7.19 15.72
CA GLN A 72 -3.02 8.25 16.69
C GLN A 72 -2.76 9.60 16.01
N ILE A 73 -3.64 10.58 16.25
CA ILE A 73 -3.70 11.89 15.57
C ILE A 73 -2.37 12.64 15.59
N SER A 74 -1.55 12.46 16.64
CA SER A 74 -0.28 13.15 16.84
C SER A 74 0.88 12.74 15.92
N ILE A 75 0.79 11.58 15.26
CA ILE A 75 1.89 11.06 14.41
C ILE A 75 1.66 11.43 12.93
N GLN A 76 0.44 11.85 12.59
CA GLN A 76 -0.03 12.05 11.21
C GLN A 76 0.82 13.06 10.41
N GLU A 77 1.22 14.19 11.01
CA GLU A 77 2.01 15.22 10.33
C GLU A 77 3.42 14.75 9.93
N LYS A 78 4.11 13.97 10.78
CA LYS A 78 5.45 13.46 10.46
C LYS A 78 5.44 12.50 9.28
N ILE A 79 4.43 11.64 9.20
CA ILE A 79 4.28 10.70 8.09
C ILE A 79 4.01 11.44 6.79
N PHE A 80 3.26 12.54 6.87
CA PHE A 80 3.02 13.39 5.72
C PHE A 80 4.31 14.00 5.19
N GLU A 81 5.16 14.49 6.08
CA GLU A 81 6.50 14.96 5.72
C GLU A 81 7.35 13.83 5.12
N GLU A 82 7.33 12.63 5.69
CA GLU A 82 8.11 11.49 5.17
C GLU A 82 7.61 11.00 3.79
N ILE A 83 6.30 10.99 3.56
CA ILE A 83 5.70 10.73 2.23
C ILE A 83 6.10 11.84 1.25
N ALA A 84 6.03 13.10 1.68
CA ALA A 84 6.47 14.26 0.89
C ALA A 84 8.00 14.25 0.64
N CYS A 85 8.80 13.63 1.48
CA CYS A 85 10.23 13.41 1.22
C CYS A 85 10.48 12.16 0.35
N GLY A 86 9.46 11.35 0.08
CA GLY A 86 9.58 10.10 -0.68
C GLY A 86 10.24 8.95 0.10
N LEU A 87 10.35 9.09 1.42
CA LEU A 87 10.91 8.07 2.32
C LEU A 87 9.96 6.89 2.48
N ILE A 88 8.65 7.15 2.38
CA ILE A 88 7.60 6.13 2.44
C ILE A 88 7.14 5.78 1.02
N LYS A 89 7.29 4.51 0.66
CA LYS A 89 6.85 3.94 -0.63
C LYS A 89 5.51 3.21 -0.54
N ILE A 90 5.15 2.71 0.65
CA ILE A 90 3.95 1.89 0.88
C ILE A 90 3.22 2.40 2.11
N LEU A 91 1.94 2.71 1.97
CA LEU A 91 1.05 3.12 3.05
C LEU A 91 -0.11 2.12 3.16
N PHE A 92 -0.25 1.47 4.31
CA PHE A 92 -1.39 0.61 4.60
C PHE A 92 -2.52 1.41 5.26
N VAL A 93 -3.75 1.20 4.79
CA VAL A 93 -4.94 1.91 5.24
C VAL A 93 -6.10 0.92 5.38
N THR A 94 -6.91 1.06 6.43
CA THR A 94 -8.16 0.30 6.52
C THR A 94 -9.31 1.08 5.86
N PRO A 95 -10.28 0.42 5.21
CA PRO A 95 -11.41 1.12 4.57
C PRO A 95 -12.18 2.05 5.53
N GLU A 96 -12.31 1.68 6.80
CA GLU A 96 -13.00 2.48 7.81
C GLU A 96 -12.25 3.78 8.11
N LYS A 97 -10.92 3.77 8.03
CA LYS A 97 -10.12 4.99 8.24
C LYS A 97 -10.35 6.01 7.14
N LEU A 98 -10.49 5.54 5.90
CA LEU A 98 -10.85 6.39 4.77
C LEU A 98 -12.26 6.97 4.96
N ALA A 99 -13.24 6.14 5.34
CA ALA A 99 -14.63 6.58 5.51
C ALA A 99 -14.83 7.55 6.70
N SER A 100 -14.06 7.40 7.78
CA SER A 100 -14.24 8.15 9.03
C SER A 100 -13.37 9.41 9.17
N ASN A 101 -12.47 9.68 8.23
CA ASN A 101 -11.50 10.77 8.36
C ASN A 101 -11.41 11.63 7.09
N GLU A 102 -12.24 12.67 7.02
CA GLU A 102 -12.24 13.64 5.91
C GLU A 102 -10.87 14.32 5.70
N GLY A 103 -10.15 14.59 6.78
CA GLY A 103 -8.80 15.16 6.71
C GLY A 103 -7.81 14.25 6.00
N PHE A 104 -7.93 12.94 6.21
CA PHE A 104 -7.14 11.93 5.52
C PHE A 104 -7.52 11.81 4.04
N CYS A 105 -8.81 11.85 3.71
CA CYS A 105 -9.27 11.88 2.31
C CYS A 105 -8.69 13.09 1.57
N ARG A 106 -8.81 14.29 2.15
CA ARG A 106 -8.24 15.51 1.56
C ARG A 106 -6.73 15.41 1.35
N PHE A 107 -6.02 14.78 2.29
CA PHE A 107 -4.59 14.55 2.18
C PHE A 107 -4.24 13.61 1.01
N ILE A 108 -4.93 12.47 0.86
CA ILE A 108 -4.71 11.57 -0.27
C ILE A 108 -4.98 12.27 -1.60
N THR A 109 -6.04 13.10 -1.68
CA THR A 109 -6.31 13.91 -2.87
C THR A 109 -5.16 14.87 -3.19
N GLN A 110 -4.65 15.61 -2.20
CA GLN A 110 -3.52 16.51 -2.39
C GLN A 110 -2.23 15.78 -2.82
N LEU A 111 -1.96 14.61 -2.24
CA LEU A 111 -0.82 13.79 -2.66
C LEU A 111 -0.96 13.30 -4.11
N TYR A 112 -2.17 12.88 -4.49
CA TYR A 112 -2.47 12.42 -5.85
C TYR A 112 -2.23 13.52 -6.89
N GLU A 113 -2.50 14.79 -6.55
CA GLU A 113 -2.21 15.94 -7.41
C GLU A 113 -0.72 16.24 -7.54
N GLN A 114 0.09 15.94 -6.52
CA GLN A 114 1.50 16.30 -6.44
C GLN A 114 2.45 15.17 -6.88
N ARG A 115 2.02 13.91 -6.80
CA ARG A 115 2.87 12.73 -7.00
C ARG A 115 2.12 11.59 -7.66
N LYS A 116 2.89 10.67 -8.24
CA LYS A 116 2.35 9.40 -8.72
C LYS A 116 1.91 8.56 -7.52
N VAL A 117 0.62 8.20 -7.51
CA VAL A 117 0.03 7.36 -6.46
C VAL A 117 -0.69 6.19 -7.12
N HIS A 118 -0.40 4.97 -6.67
CA HIS A 118 -1.12 3.77 -7.05
C HIS A 118 -1.92 3.23 -5.87
N PHE A 119 -3.05 2.61 -6.17
CA PHE A 119 -3.91 1.98 -5.17
C PHE A 119 -3.89 0.46 -5.32
N VAL A 120 -3.91 -0.23 -4.20
CA VAL A 120 -4.04 -1.69 -4.11
C VAL A 120 -5.20 -1.98 -3.18
N ILE A 121 -6.13 -2.82 -3.63
CA ILE A 121 -7.25 -3.29 -2.81
C ILE A 121 -6.98 -4.76 -2.51
N ASP A 122 -6.59 -5.04 -1.28
CA ASP A 122 -6.43 -6.41 -0.78
C ASP A 122 -7.78 -6.98 -0.37
N GLU A 123 -7.96 -8.27 -0.58
CA GLU A 123 -9.25 -8.95 -0.39
C GLU A 123 -10.43 -8.24 -1.10
N ALA A 124 -10.25 -7.88 -2.37
CA ALA A 124 -11.25 -7.19 -3.22
C ALA A 124 -12.60 -7.92 -3.43
N HIS A 125 -12.81 -9.06 -2.77
CA HIS A 125 -14.06 -9.80 -2.76
C HIS A 125 -14.97 -9.42 -1.57
N CYS A 126 -14.42 -8.73 -0.57
CA CYS A 126 -15.15 -8.18 0.58
C CYS A 126 -15.88 -6.88 0.19
#